data_AF-A0A7S1SS28-F1
#
_entry.id   AF-A0A7S1SS28-F1
#
_cell.length_a   1.000
_cell.length_b   1.000
_cell.length_c   1.000
_cell.angle_alpha   90.00
_cell.angle_beta   90.00
_cell.angle_gamma   90.00
#
_symmetry.space_group_name_H-M   'P 1'
#
loop_
_entity.id
_entity.type
_entity.pdbx_description
1 polymer ?
#
loop_
_entity_poly.entity_id
_entity_poly.type
_entity_poly.pdbx_seq_one_letter_code
_entity_poly.pdbx_strand_id
1 'polypeptide(L)'
;MPSTYAAIYRILHELKMVAPDFSPTRMLDYGAGPGTAAWAVQEVWPGQQRDVLAVEPAEAMMGLGENLTHARRETAVAAGHSPPLVRWMYKLPGFQGFI
;
A
#
# COMPACT_ATOMS: atom_id res chain seq x y z
N MET A 1 5.75 -10.05 1.18
CA MET A 1 7.07 -10.70 1.00
C MET A 1 8.16 -9.70 1.30
N PRO A 2 9.12 -10.00 2.20
CA PRO A 2 10.17 -9.05 2.60
C PRO A 2 11.00 -8.52 1.41
N SER A 3 11.26 -9.35 0.41
CA SER A 3 11.95 -8.98 -0.83
C SER A 3 11.18 -7.93 -1.64
N THR A 4 9.87 -8.13 -1.84
CA THR A 4 8.99 -7.19 -2.54
C THR A 4 8.94 -5.84 -1.82
N TYR A 5 8.87 -5.85 -0.49
CA TYR A 5 8.92 -4.62 0.31
C TYR A 5 10.22 -3.86 0.06
N ALA A 6 11.37 -4.53 0.21
CA ALA A 6 12.67 -3.90 0.06
C ALA A 6 12.89 -3.33 -1.35
N ALA A 7 12.46 -4.06 -2.38
CA ALA A 7 12.53 -3.61 -3.77
C ALA A 7 11.68 -2.36 -4.01
N ILE A 8 10.40 -2.38 -3.61
CA ILE A 8 9.50 -1.24 -3.76
C ILE A 8 10.00 -0.04 -2.96
N TYR A 9 10.39 -0.25 -1.71
CA TYR A 9 10.95 0.81 -0.86
C TYR A 9 12.14 1.48 -1.53
N ARG A 10 13.09 0.68 -2.07
CA ARG A 10 14.25 1.23 -2.75
C ARG A 10 13.85 2.05 -3.98
N ILE A 11 12.96 1.53 -4.83
CA ILE A 11 12.49 2.23 -6.03
C ILE A 11 11.82 3.56 -5.66
N LEU A 12 10.92 3.54 -4.68
CA LEU A 12 10.20 4.74 -4.22
C LEU A 12 11.15 5.76 -3.58
N HIS A 13 12.14 5.29 -2.81
CA HIS A 13 13.17 6.14 -2.23
C HIS A 13 14.00 6.85 -3.30
N GLU A 14 14.47 6.12 -4.33
CA GLU A 14 15.17 6.74 -5.46
C GLU A 14 14.28 7.73 -6.22
N LEU A 15 13.00 7.41 -6.42
CA LEU A 15 12.05 8.33 -7.05
C LEU A 15 11.91 9.65 -6.27
N LYS A 16 11.85 9.58 -4.94
CA LYS A 16 11.82 10.77 -4.08
C LYS A 16 13.09 11.61 -4.21
N MET A 17 14.25 10.98 -4.40
CA MET A 17 15.52 11.69 -4.58
C MET A 17 15.61 12.39 -5.94
N VAL A 18 15.16 11.74 -7.01
CA VAL A 18 15.21 12.28 -8.38
C VAL A 18 14.09 13.29 -8.65
N ALA A 19 12.94 13.15 -7.98
CA ALA A 19 11.81 14.07 -8.06
C ALA A 19 11.33 14.48 -6.65
N PRO A 20 12.02 15.43 -5.98
CA PRO A 20 11.70 15.85 -4.62
C PRO A 20 10.28 16.41 -4.43
N ASP A 21 9.74 17.04 -5.47
CA ASP A 21 8.39 17.60 -5.46
C ASP A 21 7.30 16.53 -5.66
N PHE A 22 7.68 15.30 -6.03
CA PHE A 22 6.74 14.20 -6.17
C PHE A 22 6.35 13.66 -4.79
N SER A 23 5.08 13.86 -4.43
CA SER A 23 4.46 13.35 -3.21
C SER A 23 3.13 12.70 -3.57
N PRO A 24 3.11 11.38 -3.88
CA PRO A 24 1.90 10.71 -4.36
C PRO A 24 0.86 10.67 -3.26
N THR A 25 -0.34 11.19 -3.53
CA THR A 25 -1.48 11.12 -2.58
C THR A 25 -2.37 9.91 -2.81
N ARG A 26 -2.31 9.33 -4.01
CA ARG A 26 -3.13 8.17 -4.43
C ARG A 26 -2.25 7.13 -5.12
N MET A 27 -2.53 5.85 -4.89
CA MET A 27 -1.82 4.72 -5.49
C MET A 27 -2.79 3.57 -5.82
N LEU A 28 -2.58 2.94 -6.97
CA LEU A 28 -3.20 1.66 -7.33
C LEU A 28 -2.15 0.56 -7.17
N ASP A 29 -2.45 -0.46 -6.39
CA ASP A 29 -1.63 -1.65 -6.18
C ASP A 29 -2.37 -2.86 -6.75
N TYR A 30 -2.01 -3.29 -7.96
CA TYR A 30 -2.69 -4.38 -8.67
C TYR A 30 -1.89 -5.68 -8.53
N GLY A 31 -2.50 -6.70 -7.92
CA GLY A 31 -1.76 -7.86 -7.38
C GLY A 31 -1.11 -7.52 -6.04
N ALA A 32 -1.86 -6.85 -5.16
CA ALA A 32 -1.34 -6.23 -3.93
C ALA A 32 -0.76 -7.25 -2.93
N GLY A 33 -1.15 -8.53 -3.03
CA GLY A 33 -0.87 -9.55 -2.04
C GLY A 33 -1.38 -9.10 -0.66
N PRO A 34 -0.53 -9.06 0.38
CA PRO A 34 -0.92 -8.56 1.69
C PRO A 34 -0.79 -7.03 1.80
N GLY A 35 -0.70 -6.32 0.67
CA GLY A 35 -0.64 -4.86 0.60
C GLY A 35 0.76 -4.28 0.75
N THR A 36 1.80 -5.03 0.38
CA THR A 36 3.20 -4.69 0.68
C THR A 36 3.61 -3.29 0.14
N ALA A 37 3.10 -2.88 -1.01
CA ALA A 37 3.40 -1.57 -1.58
C ALA A 37 2.84 -0.42 -0.73
N ALA A 38 1.67 -0.61 -0.11
CA ALA A 38 1.06 0.38 0.79
C ALA A 38 1.94 0.69 2.00
N TRP A 39 2.70 -0.31 2.48
CA TRP A 39 3.66 -0.13 3.56
C TRP A 39 4.86 0.67 3.08
N ALA A 40 5.46 0.27 1.96
CA ALA A 40 6.65 0.94 1.42
C ALA A 40 6.41 2.42 1.08
N VAL A 41 5.28 2.76 0.46
CA VAL A 41 4.95 4.16 0.13
C VAL A 41 4.77 5.03 1.37
N GLN A 42 4.18 4.49 2.45
CA GLN A 42 4.01 5.22 3.70
C GLN A 42 5.35 5.53 4.38
N GLU A 43 6.31 4.61 4.28
CA GLU A 43 7.66 4.79 4.86
C GLU A 43 8.49 5.82 4.09
N VAL A 44 8.39 5.85 2.76
CA VAL A 44 9.15 6.82 1.94
C VAL A 44 8.58 8.24 2.08
N TRP A 45 7.27 8.40 2.21
CA TRP A 45 6.63 9.68 2.48
C TRP A 45 5.80 9.66 3.77
N PRO A 46 6.45 9.78 4.94
CA PRO A 46 5.77 9.77 6.23
C PRO A 46 4.93 11.04 6.46
N GLY A 47 3.96 10.95 7.38
CA GLY A 47 3.20 12.09 7.88
C GLY A 47 2.04 12.56 7.01
N GLN A 48 1.90 12.05 5.79
CA GLN A 48 0.74 12.31 4.94
C GLN A 48 -0.09 11.05 4.78
N GLN A 49 -1.41 11.20 4.85
CA GLN A 49 -2.33 10.12 4.52
C GLN A 49 -2.22 9.77 3.03
N ARG A 50 -2.16 8.47 2.73
CA ARG A 50 -2.08 7.93 1.38
C ARG A 50 -3.32 7.11 1.09
N ASP A 51 -3.96 7.38 -0.04
CA ASP A 51 -5.13 6.64 -0.49
C ASP A 51 -4.69 5.51 -1.45
N VAL A 52 -4.77 4.28 -0.99
CA VAL A 52 -4.32 3.10 -1.72
C VAL A 52 -5.51 2.25 -2.12
N LEU A 53 -5.66 2.02 -3.42
CA LEU A 53 -6.57 1.02 -3.95
C LEU A 53 -5.78 -0.27 -4.18
N ALA A 54 -6.04 -1.30 -3.39
CA ALA A 54 -5.38 -2.59 -3.48
C ALA A 54 -6.30 -3.60 -4.16
N VAL A 55 -5.84 -4.21 -5.25
CA VAL A 55 -6.57 -5.25 -5.99
C VAL A 55 -5.86 -6.58 -5.78
N GLU A 56 -6.54 -7.55 -5.20
CA GLU A 56 -5.96 -8.86 -4.88
C GLU A 56 -7.04 -9.96 -4.98
N PRO A 57 -6.98 -10.88 -5.95
CA PRO A 57 -7.98 -11.94 -6.07
C PRO A 57 -7.81 -13.09 -5.07
N ALA A 58 -6.62 -13.29 -4.48
CA ALA A 58 -6.42 -14.34 -3.49
C ALA A 58 -6.98 -13.91 -2.13
N GLU A 59 -8.17 -14.41 -1.78
CA GLU A 59 -8.88 -14.05 -0.53
C GLU A 59 -8.03 -14.19 0.73
N ALA A 60 -7.21 -15.24 0.83
CA ALA A 60 -6.32 -15.44 1.98
C ALA A 60 -5.27 -14.30 2.11
N MET A 61 -4.77 -13.80 0.99
CA MET A 61 -3.80 -12.71 0.96
C MET A 61 -4.48 -11.36 1.25
N MET A 62 -5.67 -11.15 0.69
CA MET A 62 -6.49 -9.97 0.99
C MET A 62 -6.84 -9.93 2.48
N GLY A 63 -7.35 -11.02 3.06
CA GLY A 63 -7.70 -11.08 4.48
C GLY A 63 -6.49 -10.88 5.40
N LEU A 64 -5.31 -11.40 5.03
CA LEU A 64 -4.07 -11.08 5.73
C LEU A 64 -3.73 -9.58 5.64
N GLY A 65 -3.85 -9.00 4.45
CA GLY A 65 -3.59 -7.58 4.22
C GLY A 65 -4.55 -6.65 4.99
N GLU A 66 -5.83 -7.01 5.06
CA GLU A 66 -6.84 -6.31 5.87
C GLU A 66 -6.49 -6.33 7.35
N ASN A 67 -6.17 -7.50 7.90
CA ASN A 67 -5.77 -7.65 9.30
C ASN A 67 -4.51 -6.83 9.63
N LEU A 68 -3.49 -6.90 8.76
CA LEU A 68 -2.25 -6.13 8.92
C LEU A 68 -2.50 -4.62 8.84
N THR A 69 -3.36 -4.18 7.93
CA THR A 69 -3.73 -2.75 7.78
C THR A 69 -4.49 -2.27 9.01
N HIS A 70 -5.42 -3.08 9.54
CA HIS A 70 -6.19 -2.76 10.74
C HIS A 70 -5.26 -2.60 11.96
N ALA A 71 -4.40 -3.59 12.24
CA ALA A 71 -3.47 -3.55 13.35
C ALA A 71 -2.49 -2.35 13.25
N ARG A 72 -2.03 -2.03 12.04
CA ARG A 72 -1.20 -0.83 11.81
C ARG A 72 -1.97 0.47 12.06
N ARG A 73 -3.25 0.53 11.70
CA ARG A 73 -4.07 1.71 11.93
C ARG A 73 -4.24 1.99 13.41
N GLU A 74 -4.52 0.95 14.20
CA GLU A 74 -4.65 1.06 15.67
C GLU A 74 -3.36 1.59 16.30
N THR A 75 -2.22 1.02 15.93
CA THR A 75 -0.90 1.46 16.43
C THR A 75 -0.50 2.86 15.95
N ALA A 76 -0.79 3.21 14.69
CA ALA A 76 -0.49 4.54 14.15
C ALA A 76 -1.35 5.63 14.81
N VAL A 77 -2.64 5.38 15.01
CA VAL A 77 -3.55 6.31 15.71
C VAL A 77 -3.11 6.53 17.15
N ALA A 78 -2.72 5.47 17.87
CA ALA A 78 -2.17 5.58 19.22
C ALA A 78 -0.89 6.43 19.27
N ALA A 79 -0.08 6.41 18.20
CA ALA A 79 1.15 7.17 18.07
C ALA A 79 0.98 8.57 17.43
N GLY A 80 -0.25 9.00 17.10
CA GLY A 80 -0.51 10.30 16.46
C GLY A 80 -0.11 10.39 14.98
N HIS A 81 0.13 9.26 14.31
CA HIS A 81 0.49 9.20 12.89
C HIS A 81 -0.74 8.97 12.01
N SER A 82 -0.67 9.42 10.75
CA SER A 82 -1.70 9.14 9.74
C SER A 82 -1.33 7.88 8.94
N PRO A 83 -1.98 6.72 9.19
CA PRO A 83 -1.75 5.50 8.41
C PRO A 83 -2.35 5.62 6.99
N PRO A 84 -1.92 4.76 6.05
CA PRO A 84 -2.53 4.71 4.73
C PRO A 84 -3.99 4.25 4.85
N LEU A 85 -4.85 4.81 4.02
CA LEU A 85 -6.19 4.30 3.78
C LEU A 85 -6.10 3.27 2.67
N VAL A 86 -6.21 2.00 3.00
CA VAL A 86 -6.20 0.91 2.02
C VAL A 86 -7.62 0.46 1.77
N ARG A 87 -8.09 0.58 0.53
CA ARG A 87 -9.35 -0.02 0.06
C ARG A 87 -9.03 -1.27 -0.73
N TRP A 88 -9.61 -2.38 -0.33
CA TRP A 88 -9.41 -3.68 -0.96
C TRP A 88 -10.48 -3.95 -2.01
N MET A 89 -10.08 -4.54 -3.12
CA MET A 89 -10.96 -5.02 -4.17
C MET A 89 -10.50 -6.39 -4.65
N TYR A 90 -11.44 -7.30 -4.87
CA TYR A 90 -11.15 -8.58 -5.49
C TYR A 90 -10.69 -8.41 -6.95
N LYS A 91 -11.30 -7.46 -7.66
CA LYS A 91 -11.00 -7.11 -9.05
C LYS A 91 -11.38 -5.68 -9.35
N LEU A 92 -10.80 -5.10 -10.40
CA LEU A 92 -11.22 -3.79 -10.90
C LEU A 92 -12.60 -3.87 -11.57
N PRO A 93 -13.44 -2.82 -11.44
CA PRO A 93 -14.72 -2.74 -12.14
C PRO A 93 -14.50 -2.79 -13.66
N GLY A 94 -15.30 -3.58 -14.37
CA GLY A 94 -15.21 -3.69 -15.84
C GLY A 94 -14.11 -4.62 -16.36
N PHE A 95 -13.28 -5.22 -15.51
CA PHE A 95 -12.26 -6.19 -15.91
C PHE A 95 -12.85 -7.62 -15.90
N GLN A 96 -12.84 -8.30 -17.05
CA GLN A 96 -13.36 -9.68 -17.23
C GLN A 96 -12.27 -10.75 -17.28
N GLY A 97 -10.99 -10.36 -17.29
CA GLY A 97 -9.87 -11.30 -17.29
C GLY A 97 -9.61 -11.87 -15.90
N PHE A 98 -9.32 -13.18 -15.84
CA PHE A 98 -8.68 -13.81 -14.69
C PHE A 98 -7.17 -13.85 -14.94
N ILE A 99 -6.36 -13.58 -13.92
CA ILE A 99 -4.95 -13.98 -13.87
C ILE A 99 -4.89 -15.28 -13.09
#